data_AF-A0A932M3U7-F1
#
_entry.id   AF-A0A932M3U7-F1
#
_cell.length_a   1.000
_cell.length_b   1.000
_cell.length_c   1.000
_cell.angle_alpha   90.00
_cell.angle_beta   90.00
_cell.angle_gamma   90.00
#
_symmetry.space_group_name_H-M   'P 1'
#
loop_
_entity.id
_entity.type
_entity.pdbx_description
1 polymer ?
#
loop_
_entity_poly.entity_id
_entity_poly.type
_entity_poly.pdbx_seq_one_letter_code
_entity_poly.pdbx_strand_id
1 'polypeptide(L)'
;MSRYRYSEWDGSQELFDSNADEIMDELGRNLMSYGDVSYALRLMQRGGIKDSQGRRLPGIQELLQRLRQKKQSQLDKYNLGSMTDEIRQKLDDILQAEHQGIQRRLDEARQKADAVKDYRGYGSTKLKEAG
;
A
#
# COMPACT_ATOMS: atom_id res chain seq x y z
N MET A 1 6.85 -8.21 -21.34
CA MET A 1 5.53 -8.39 -22.00
C MET A 1 4.48 -8.63 -20.93
N SER A 2 3.56 -7.69 -20.71
CA SER A 2 2.47 -7.84 -19.73
C SER A 2 1.42 -8.81 -20.26
N ARG A 3 1.19 -9.92 -19.56
CA ARG A 3 0.11 -10.89 -19.86
C ARG A 3 -1.19 -10.34 -19.29
N TYR A 4 -2.14 -10.02 -20.17
CA TYR A 4 -3.51 -9.73 -19.78
C TYR A 4 -4.28 -11.05 -19.69
N ARG A 5 -4.85 -11.34 -18.52
CA ARG A 5 -5.73 -12.49 -18.29
C ARG A 5 -7.16 -11.98 -18.36
N TYR A 6 -7.87 -12.34 -19.42
CA TYR A 6 -9.30 -12.16 -19.50
C TYR A 6 -9.97 -13.32 -18.77
N SER A 7 -10.96 -13.03 -17.93
CA SER A 7 -11.84 -14.03 -17.32
C SER A 7 -13.22 -13.91 -17.95
N GLU A 8 -13.88 -15.05 -18.16
CA GLU A 8 -15.29 -15.05 -18.56
C GLU A 8 -16.17 -14.47 -17.46
N TRP A 9 -17.27 -13.85 -17.86
CA TRP A 9 -18.26 -13.26 -16.97
C TRP A 9 -19.01 -14.38 -16.25
N ASP A 10 -18.93 -14.39 -14.92
CA ASP A 10 -19.47 -15.42 -14.02
C ASP A 10 -20.96 -15.23 -13.66
N GLY A 11 -21.68 -14.36 -14.37
CA GLY A 11 -23.12 -14.09 -14.18
C GLY A 11 -23.54 -13.46 -12.84
N SER A 12 -22.66 -13.44 -11.83
CA SER A 12 -22.93 -12.89 -10.50
C SER A 12 -22.88 -11.36 -10.43
N GLN A 13 -22.43 -10.71 -11.51
CA GLN A 13 -22.28 -9.26 -11.60
C GLN A 13 -23.55 -8.64 -12.19
N GLU A 14 -24.47 -8.21 -11.32
CA GLU A 14 -25.54 -7.25 -11.67
C GLU A 14 -24.90 -5.88 -11.95
N LEU A 15 -24.26 -5.70 -13.11
CA LEU A 15 -23.67 -4.41 -13.50
C LEU A 15 -24.70 -3.45 -14.10
N PHE A 16 -25.83 -3.99 -14.54
CA PHE A 16 -26.90 -3.25 -15.20
C PHE A 16 -28.22 -3.78 -14.66
N ASP A 17 -28.81 -3.02 -13.74
CA ASP A 17 -30.21 -3.21 -13.36
C ASP A 17 -31.02 -3.09 -14.67
N SER A 18 -31.71 -4.16 -15.03
CA SER A 18 -32.42 -4.43 -16.29
C SER A 18 -32.77 -3.21 -17.17
N ASN A 19 -31.90 -2.88 -18.14
CA ASN A 19 -32.12 -1.77 -19.10
C ASN A 19 -31.95 -2.23 -20.57
N ALA A 20 -32.10 -3.52 -20.87
CA ALA A 20 -31.88 -4.05 -22.23
C ALA A 20 -32.79 -3.38 -23.27
N ASP A 21 -34.06 -3.16 -22.94
CA ASP A 21 -35.02 -2.49 -23.81
C ASP A 21 -34.69 -1.00 -23.99
N GLU A 22 -34.23 -0.31 -22.93
CA GLU A 22 -33.82 1.10 -23.02
C GLU A 22 -32.56 1.29 -23.87
N ILE A 23 -31.62 0.33 -23.80
CA ILE A 23 -30.43 0.30 -24.65
C ILE A 23 -30.86 0.18 -26.12
N MET A 24 -31.81 -0.71 -26.42
CA MET A 24 -32.31 -0.92 -27.79
C MET A 24 -33.06 0.31 -28.32
N ASP A 25 -33.84 0.97 -27.47
CA ASP A 25 -34.53 2.22 -27.78
C ASP A 25 -33.56 3.36 -28.13
N GLU A 26 -32.47 3.51 -27.36
CA GLU A 26 -31.46 4.53 -27.64
C GLU A 26 -30.61 4.21 -28.87
N LEU A 27 -30.38 2.92 -29.13
CA LEU A 27 -29.78 2.42 -30.37
C LEU A 27 -30.64 2.78 -31.58
N GLY A 28 -31.96 2.58 -31.49
CA GLY A 28 -32.93 2.96 -32.51
C GLY A 28 -32.94 4.47 -32.77
N ARG A 29 -32.96 5.29 -31.72
CA ARG A 29 -32.89 6.76 -31.83
C ARG A 29 -31.61 7.24 -32.52
N ASN A 30 -30.46 6.69 -32.16
CA ASN A 30 -29.19 7.06 -32.77
C ASN A 30 -29.04 6.50 -34.20
N LEU A 31 -29.57 5.31 -34.49
CA LEU A 31 -29.62 4.76 -35.84
C LEU A 31 -30.43 5.66 -36.78
N MET A 32 -31.60 6.14 -36.33
CA MET A 32 -32.43 7.09 -37.08
C MET A 32 -31.72 8.43 -37.31
N SER A 33 -30.84 8.85 -36.39
CA SER A 33 -30.13 10.13 -36.48
C SER A 33 -28.89 10.11 -37.38
N TYR A 34 -28.24 8.96 -37.57
CA TYR A 34 -26.94 8.88 -38.25
C TYR A 34 -26.87 7.84 -39.37
N GLY A 35 -27.87 6.97 -39.53
CA GLY A 35 -27.91 5.93 -40.57
C GLY A 35 -26.92 4.78 -40.39
N ASP A 36 -26.03 4.83 -39.38
CA ASP A 36 -25.05 3.78 -39.07
C ASP A 36 -25.08 3.39 -37.58
N VAL A 37 -25.56 2.17 -37.33
CA VAL A 37 -25.61 1.50 -36.02
C VAL A 37 -24.23 1.47 -35.34
N SER A 38 -23.18 1.24 -36.13
CA SER A 38 -21.81 1.10 -35.64
C SER A 38 -21.25 2.41 -35.09
N TYR A 39 -21.70 3.53 -35.64
CA TYR A 39 -21.33 4.86 -35.17
C TYR A 39 -22.06 5.20 -33.87
N ALA A 40 -23.37 4.97 -33.83
CA ALA A 40 -24.23 5.12 -32.65
C ALA A 40 -23.70 4.34 -31.44
N LEU A 41 -23.40 3.05 -31.62
CA LEU A 41 -22.84 2.20 -30.59
C LEU A 41 -21.48 2.71 -30.07
N ARG A 42 -20.62 3.19 -30.97
CA ARG A 42 -19.32 3.77 -30.58
C ARG A 42 -19.49 5.03 -29.73
N LEU A 43 -20.48 5.86 -30.05
CA LEU A 43 -20.75 7.07 -29.30
C LEU A 43 -21.30 6.74 -27.90
N MET A 44 -22.26 5.81 -27.82
CA MET A 44 -22.81 5.30 -26.56
C MET A 44 -21.73 4.65 -25.68
N GLN A 45 -20.86 3.81 -26.27
CA GLN A 45 -19.74 3.19 -25.54
C GLN A 45 -18.73 4.21 -25.02
N ARG A 46 -18.50 5.32 -25.74
CA ARG A 46 -17.55 6.35 -25.32
C ARG A 46 -18.14 7.30 -24.27
N GLY A 47 -19.35 7.82 -24.52
CA GLY A 47 -19.98 8.87 -23.72
C GLY A 47 -20.88 8.39 -22.59
N GLY A 48 -21.27 7.11 -22.62
CA GLY A 48 -22.34 6.59 -21.80
C GLY A 48 -23.71 6.76 -22.46
N ILE A 49 -24.73 6.22 -21.81
CA ILE A 49 -26.13 6.17 -22.25
C ILE A 49 -26.94 6.92 -21.18
N LYS A 50 -27.96 7.68 -21.57
CA LYS A 50 -28.83 8.36 -20.61
C LYS A 50 -30.24 7.82 -20.79
N ASP A 51 -30.75 7.17 -19.76
CA ASP A 51 -32.07 6.57 -19.82
C ASP A 51 -33.20 7.62 -19.78
N SER A 52 -34.42 7.11 -19.99
CA SER A 52 -35.66 7.89 -19.97
C SER A 52 -35.94 8.60 -18.63
N GLN A 53 -35.42 8.03 -17.54
CA GLN A 53 -35.55 8.51 -16.17
C GLN A 53 -34.42 9.47 -15.78
N GLY A 54 -33.48 9.75 -16.70
CA GLY A 54 -32.33 10.61 -16.48
C GLY A 54 -31.14 9.95 -15.76
N ARG A 55 -31.20 8.66 -15.46
CA ARG A 55 -30.06 7.88 -14.95
C ARG A 55 -29.01 7.76 -16.05
N ARG A 56 -27.76 8.03 -15.71
CA ARG A 56 -26.63 7.99 -16.64
C ARG A 56 -25.86 6.69 -16.46
N LEU A 57 -25.87 5.87 -17.50
CA LEU A 57 -24.98 4.72 -17.62
C LEU A 57 -23.58 5.21 -18.00
N PRO A 58 -22.54 4.91 -17.20
CA PRO A 58 -21.18 5.37 -17.48
C PRO A 58 -20.62 4.71 -18.74
N GLY A 59 -19.91 5.50 -19.54
CA GLY A 59 -19.17 5.00 -20.71
C GLY A 59 -17.91 4.21 -20.32
N ILE A 60 -17.32 3.53 -21.29
CA ILE A 60 -16.09 2.74 -21.10
C ILE A 60 -14.94 3.61 -20.58
N GLN A 61 -14.81 4.85 -21.07
CA GLN A 61 -13.75 5.77 -20.62
C GLN A 61 -13.89 6.10 -19.12
N GLU A 62 -15.11 6.32 -18.65
CA GLU A 62 -15.39 6.61 -17.26
C GLU A 62 -15.14 5.37 -16.37
N LEU A 63 -15.55 4.19 -16.81
CA LEU A 63 -15.25 2.93 -16.12
C LEU A 63 -13.74 2.68 -16.00
N LEU A 64 -12.98 2.93 -17.06
CA LEU A 64 -11.52 2.85 -17.04
C LEU A 64 -10.89 3.87 -16.07
N GLN A 65 -11.43 5.09 -16.01
CA GLN A 65 -10.98 6.09 -15.05
C GLN A 65 -11.24 5.65 -13.61
N ARG A 66 -12.43 5.14 -13.31
CA ARG A 66 -12.77 4.59 -11.99
C ARG A 66 -11.86 3.42 -11.61
N LEU A 67 -11.55 2.53 -12.57
CA LEU A 67 -10.63 1.41 -12.35
C LEU A 67 -9.21 1.90 -12.03
N ARG A 68 -8.71 2.90 -12.77
CA ARG A 68 -7.40 3.52 -12.49
C ARG A 68 -7.35 4.15 -11.10
N GLN A 69 -8.39 4.88 -10.71
CA GLN A 69 -8.51 5.47 -9.38
C GLN A 69 -8.52 4.39 -8.29
N LYS A 70 -9.31 3.33 -8.47
CA LYS A 70 -9.35 2.19 -7.53
C LYS A 70 -8.00 1.50 -7.43
N LYS A 71 -7.28 1.32 -8.54
CA LYS A 71 -5.92 0.79 -8.53
C LYS A 71 -4.99 1.69 -7.71
N GLN A 72 -5.02 3.00 -7.94
CA GLN A 72 -4.17 3.95 -7.21
C GLN A 72 -4.49 3.96 -5.72
N SER A 73 -5.77 4.01 -5.34
CA SER A 73 -6.15 3.99 -3.92
C SER A 73 -5.72 2.71 -3.20
N GLN A 74 -5.72 1.57 -3.90
CA GLN A 74 -5.19 0.33 -3.34
C GLN A 74 -3.67 0.40 -3.20
N LEU A 75 -2.96 0.91 -4.21
CA LEU A 75 -1.51 1.12 -4.12
C LEU A 75 -1.13 2.10 -3.01
N ASP A 76 -1.93 3.15 -2.78
CA ASP A 76 -1.69 4.11 -1.69
C ASP A 76 -1.99 3.47 -0.33
N LYS A 77 -3.07 2.69 -0.22
CA LYS A 77 -3.42 1.93 0.99
C LYS A 77 -2.35 0.88 1.35
N TYR A 78 -1.72 0.30 0.34
CA TYR A 78 -0.64 -0.69 0.48
C TYR A 78 0.74 -0.10 0.19
N ASN A 79 0.89 1.23 0.13
CA ASN A 79 2.19 1.86 0.10
C ASN A 79 2.74 1.72 1.51
N LEU A 80 3.31 0.54 1.72
CA LEU A 80 4.01 0.07 2.90
C LEU A 80 5.11 1.02 3.36
N GLY A 81 5.42 2.10 2.62
CA GLY A 81 6.40 3.12 2.97
C GLY A 81 6.30 3.55 4.43
N SER A 82 5.13 4.02 4.89
CA SER A 82 4.96 4.46 6.28
C SER A 82 5.11 3.32 7.30
N MET A 83 4.52 2.14 7.04
CA MET A 83 4.68 0.98 7.91
C MET A 83 6.13 0.48 7.95
N THR A 84 6.85 0.51 6.84
CA THR A 84 8.27 0.13 6.76
C THR A 84 9.17 1.18 7.41
N ASP A 85 8.80 2.44 7.35
CA ASP A 85 9.52 3.53 8.01
C ASP A 85 9.36 3.44 9.53
N GLU A 86 8.15 3.15 10.03
CA GLU A 86 7.92 2.88 11.46
C GLU A 86 8.68 1.66 11.97
N ILE A 87 8.74 0.57 11.17
CA ILE A 87 9.53 -0.62 11.51
C ILE A 87 11.02 -0.26 11.54
N ARG A 88 11.52 0.48 10.54
CA ARG A 88 12.92 0.93 10.51
C ARG A 88 13.25 1.76 11.75
N GLN A 89 12.43 2.74 12.09
CA GLN A 89 12.63 3.59 13.25
C GLN A 89 12.66 2.78 14.56
N LYS A 90 11.73 1.83 14.74
CA LYS A 90 11.73 0.95 15.93
C LYS A 90 12.98 0.08 16.01
N LEU A 91 13.47 -0.42 14.87
CA LEU A 91 14.71 -1.20 14.83
C LEU A 91 15.93 -0.34 15.19
N ASP A 92 15.99 0.89 14.70
CA ASP A 92 17.06 1.84 15.03
C ASP A 92 17.06 2.19 16.53
N ASP A 93 15.87 2.43 17.12
CA ASP A 93 15.73 2.68 18.57
C ASP A 93 16.22 1.48 19.41
N ILE A 94 15.89 0.25 18.99
CA ILE A 94 16.34 -0.99 19.65
C ILE A 94 17.86 -1.12 19.56
N LEU A 95 18.44 -0.90 18.37
CA LEU A 95 19.89 -0.97 18.17
C LEU A 95 20.63 0.05 19.03
N GLN A 96 20.10 1.27 19.13
CA GLN A 96 20.69 2.31 19.98
C GLN A 96 20.64 1.93 21.46
N ALA A 97 19.52 1.37 21.93
CA ALA A 97 19.37 0.92 23.31
C ALA A 97 20.33 -0.25 23.64
N GLU A 98 20.48 -1.20 22.71
CA GLU A 98 21.43 -2.32 22.79
C GLU A 98 22.86 -1.80 22.91
N HIS A 99 23.29 -0.90 22.00
CA HIS A 99 24.62 -0.30 22.03
C HIS A 99 24.91 0.40 23.36
N GLN A 100 23.98 1.22 23.87
CA GLN A 100 24.13 1.89 25.16
C GLN A 100 24.15 0.91 26.35
N GLY A 101 23.38 -0.18 26.27
CA GLY A 101 23.37 -1.23 27.28
C GLY A 101 24.69 -2.00 27.33
N ILE A 102 25.23 -2.36 26.17
CA ILE A 102 26.54 -3.01 26.04
C ILE A 102 27.63 -2.09 26.57
N GLN A 103 27.64 -0.81 26.17
CA GLN A 103 28.63 0.17 26.61
C GLN A 103 28.66 0.29 28.14
N ARG A 104 27.49 0.45 28.78
CA ARG A 104 27.39 0.51 30.24
C ARG A 104 27.93 -0.74 30.93
N ARG A 105 27.56 -1.93 30.45
CA ARG A 105 28.07 -3.20 31.01
C ARG A 105 29.57 -3.35 30.84
N LEU A 106 30.11 -2.90 29.71
CA LEU A 106 31.54 -2.89 29.44
C LEU A 106 32.29 -1.96 30.42
N ASP A 107 31.75 -0.76 30.64
CA ASP A 107 32.33 0.22 31.55
C ASP A 107 32.25 -0.24 33.02
N GLU A 108 31.13 -0.83 33.44
CA GLU A 108 30.99 -1.45 34.77
C GLU A 108 31.98 -2.60 34.97
N ALA A 109 32.18 -3.45 33.95
CA ALA A 109 33.14 -4.55 34.01
C ALA A 109 34.59 -4.03 34.10
N ARG A 110 34.92 -2.96 33.37
CA ARG A 110 36.23 -2.28 33.45
C ARG A 110 36.45 -1.69 34.84
N GLN A 111 35.49 -0.94 35.38
CA GLN A 111 35.58 -0.36 36.73
C GLN A 111 35.77 -1.44 37.81
N LYS A 112 35.06 -2.56 37.71
CA LYS A 112 35.23 -3.70 38.63
C LYS A 112 36.63 -4.31 38.49
N ALA A 113 37.14 -4.46 37.27
CA ALA A 113 38.49 -4.98 37.05
C ALA A 113 39.58 -4.04 37.59
N ASP A 114 39.41 -2.73 37.43
CA ASP A 114 40.33 -1.71 37.94
C ASP A 114 40.29 -1.62 39.46
N ALA A 115 39.10 -1.66 40.08
CA ALA A 115 38.96 -1.74 41.54
C ALA A 115 39.66 -2.98 42.10
N VAL A 116 39.49 -4.15 41.47
CA VAL A 116 40.17 -5.39 41.89
C VAL A 116 41.70 -5.29 41.77
N LYS A 117 42.22 -4.55 40.77
CA LYS A 117 43.67 -4.29 40.65
C LYS A 117 44.17 -3.37 41.77
N ASP A 118 43.46 -2.29 42.08
CA ASP A 118 43.84 -1.36 43.14
C ASP A 118 43.88 -2.04 44.52
N TYR A 119 42.88 -2.88 44.84
CA TYR A 119 42.87 -3.64 46.09
C TYR A 119 44.05 -4.63 46.21
N ARG A 120 44.52 -5.21 45.09
CA ARG A 120 45.70 -6.11 45.08
C ARG A 120 47.02 -5.35 45.25
N GLY A 121 47.10 -4.11 44.75
CA GLY A 121 48.26 -3.22 44.91
C GLY A 121 48.45 -2.72 46.34
N TYR A 122 47.36 -2.39 47.04
CA TYR A 122 47.41 -1.94 48.45
C TYR A 122 47.76 -3.06 49.45
N GLY A 123 47.39 -4.31 49.17
CA GLY A 123 47.73 -5.44 50.04
C GLY A 123 49.20 -5.87 49.99
N SER A 124 49.90 -5.58 48.89
CA SER A 124 51.30 -6.00 48.68
C SER A 124 52.33 -5.00 49.24
N THR A 125 51.95 -3.75 49.46
CA THR A 125 52.78 -2.74 50.14
C THR A 125 52.74 -2.89 51.67
N LYS A 126 51.58 -3.18 52.25
CA LYS A 126 51.40 -3.38 53.70
C LYS A 126 52.15 -4.60 54.28
N LEU A 127 52.45 -5.62 53.45
CA LEU A 127 53.20 -6.81 53.89
C LEU A 127 54.73 -6.60 53.88
N LYS A 128 55.25 -5.55 53.24
CA LYS A 128 56.70 -5.26 53.20
C LYS A 128 57.18 -4.31 54.29
N GLU A 129 56.28 -3.60 54.97
CA GLU A 129 56.63 -2.67 56.06
C GLU A 129 56.49 -3.29 57.47
N ALA A 130 56.07 -4.56 57.56
CA ALA A 130 55.80 -5.24 58.83
C ALA A 130 56.81 -6.37 59.19
N GLY A 131 57.96 -6.43 58.51
CA GLY A 131 59.04 -7.38 58.81
C GLY A 131 60.39 -6.67 58.80
#